data_AF-A0A8G0PL38-F1
#
_entry.id   AF-A0A8G0PL38-F1
#
_cell.length_a   1.000
_cell.length_b   1.000
_cell.length_c   1.000
_cell.angle_alpha   90.00
_cell.angle_beta   90.00
_cell.angle_gamma   90.00
#
_symmetry.space_group_name_H-M   'P 1'
#
loop_
_entity.id
_entity.type
_entity.pdbx_description
1 polymer ?
#
loop_
_entity_poly.entity_id
_entity_poly.type
_entity_poly.pdbx_seq_one_letter_code
_entity_poly.pdbx_strand_id
1 'polypeptide(L)'
;MDQKSPQGSRYQRKNGFAQVARWVALDPDKETSIYRKFDALAARNLLYLQSELLVLENKLEQIDINDAKSDDMDLGDAIMTWETLEQQFNNGNEKARVRMDLIIKIRARIKEYHEALLLQSEITKLKQPSKRIIKTYREWFNNPRPVLGGLSKTFLDDSDDLVGLHSLETDYLSIFLRRYWPFKEEISMDSRYNVGRYHEKSISAATAIITILIAAFLLVGPITGLYFVVNDAAKLGMLAAFTALFALSVGLMTNAKRAEIFASTAAYAAVLVVFVSGNISNSTTLPAT
;
A
#
# COMPACT_ATOMS: atom_id res chain seq x y z
N MET A 1 50.32 -18.11 35.40
CA MET A 1 48.89 -17.91 35.70
C MET A 1 48.22 -17.58 34.37
N ASP A 2 47.69 -18.59 33.68
CA ASP A 2 46.96 -18.39 32.43
C ASP A 2 45.52 -18.87 32.64
N GLN A 3 44.63 -17.90 32.82
CA GLN A 3 43.18 -18.11 32.87
C GLN A 3 42.69 -18.51 31.48
N LYS A 4 42.33 -19.78 31.34
CA LYS A 4 41.63 -20.30 30.17
C LYS A 4 40.19 -19.79 30.21
N SER A 5 39.85 -18.87 29.31
CA SER A 5 38.48 -18.37 29.13
C SER A 5 37.50 -19.53 28.89
N PRO A 6 36.30 -19.53 29.49
CA PRO A 6 35.36 -20.64 29.32
C PRO A 6 34.85 -20.64 27.88
N GLN A 7 35.01 -21.79 27.20
CA GLN A 7 34.38 -22.04 25.91
C GLN A 7 32.87 -21.90 26.07
N GLY A 8 32.30 -20.84 25.49
CA GLY A 8 30.86 -20.64 25.44
C GLY A 8 30.21 -21.81 24.70
N SER A 9 29.40 -22.59 25.40
CA SER A 9 28.58 -23.65 24.84
C SER A 9 27.74 -23.09 23.69
N ARG A 10 28.09 -23.48 22.46
CA ARG A 10 27.31 -23.17 21.24
C ARG A 10 26.00 -23.95 21.34
N TYR A 11 24.98 -23.38 21.97
CA TYR A 11 23.62 -23.91 21.88
C TYR A 11 23.27 -24.01 20.38
N GLN A 12 23.09 -25.24 19.88
CA GLN A 12 22.50 -25.48 18.56
C GLN A 12 21.08 -24.91 18.61
N ARG A 13 20.93 -23.68 18.10
CA ARG A 13 19.65 -22.99 18.09
C ARG A 13 18.70 -23.80 17.22
N LYS A 14 17.60 -24.26 17.81
CA LYS A 14 16.55 -24.98 17.07
C LYS A 14 15.97 -24.06 15.99
N ASN A 15 15.82 -24.60 14.78
CA ASN A 15 15.13 -23.95 13.67
C ASN A 15 13.65 -23.72 14.04
N GLY A 16 13.04 -22.67 13.50
CA GLY A 16 11.64 -22.32 13.78
C GLY A 16 11.34 -20.82 13.68
N PHE A 17 10.27 -20.36 14.33
CA PHE A 17 9.82 -18.96 14.28
C PHE A 17 10.92 -17.95 14.63
N ALA A 18 11.76 -18.24 15.62
CA ALA A 18 12.86 -17.36 15.99
C ALA A 18 13.91 -17.19 14.89
N GLN A 19 14.10 -18.21 14.03
CA GLN A 19 15.00 -18.12 12.88
C GLN A 19 14.39 -17.28 11.76
N VAL A 20 13.09 -17.48 11.48
CA VAL A 20 12.34 -16.68 10.50
C VAL A 20 12.29 -15.21 10.91
N ALA A 21 11.91 -14.92 12.16
CA ALA A 21 11.84 -13.56 12.67
C ALA A 21 13.19 -12.85 12.61
N ARG A 22 14.30 -13.55 12.93
CA ARG A 22 15.65 -12.99 12.78
C ARG A 22 16.00 -12.72 11.32
N TRP A 23 15.69 -13.64 10.41
CA TRP A 23 15.99 -13.47 9.00
C TRP A 23 15.23 -12.27 8.41
N VAL A 24 13.94 -12.15 8.71
CA VAL A 24 13.12 -11.00 8.31
C VAL A 24 13.64 -9.69 8.94
N ALA A 25 14.07 -9.73 10.20
CA ALA A 25 14.61 -8.54 10.89
C ALA A 25 16.02 -8.14 10.44
N LEU A 26 16.77 -9.03 9.78
CA LEU A 26 18.10 -8.75 9.23
C LEU A 26 18.04 -7.99 7.91
N ASP A 27 16.87 -7.93 7.28
CA ASP A 27 16.64 -7.20 6.06
C ASP A 27 16.41 -5.71 6.36
N PRO A 28 17.37 -4.83 5.99
CA PRO A 28 17.27 -3.39 6.27
C PRO A 28 16.11 -2.73 5.50
N ASP A 29 15.78 -3.25 4.33
CA ASP A 29 14.77 -2.70 3.42
C ASP A 29 13.37 -3.25 3.73
N LYS A 30 13.28 -4.22 4.65
CA LYS A 30 12.05 -4.90 5.09
C LYS A 30 11.23 -5.51 3.93
N GLU A 31 11.83 -5.69 2.77
CA GLU A 31 11.24 -6.34 1.59
C GLU A 31 10.78 -7.78 1.90
N THR A 32 11.48 -8.44 2.82
CA THR A 32 11.22 -9.80 3.32
C THR A 32 10.14 -9.88 4.40
N SER A 33 9.57 -8.74 4.84
CA SER A 33 8.45 -8.67 5.80
C SER A 33 7.13 -9.06 5.13
N ILE A 34 7.07 -10.33 4.70
CA ILE A 34 5.97 -10.93 3.94
C ILE A 34 5.12 -11.79 4.86
N TYR A 35 3.81 -11.54 4.84
CA TYR A 35 2.81 -12.26 5.64
C TYR A 35 1.60 -12.61 4.78
N ARG A 36 0.73 -13.49 5.29
CA ARG A 36 -0.57 -13.76 4.67
C ARG A 36 -1.59 -12.71 5.09
N LYS A 37 -2.45 -12.29 4.16
CA LYS A 37 -3.61 -11.42 4.40
C LYS A 37 -4.78 -12.19 5.00
N PHE A 38 -4.91 -13.47 4.63
CA PHE A 38 -6.04 -14.33 4.93
C PHE A 38 -7.36 -13.79 4.33
N ASP A 39 -7.34 -13.34 3.07
CA ASP A 39 -8.47 -12.63 2.44
C ASP A 39 -9.79 -13.41 2.54
N ALA A 40 -9.77 -14.70 2.22
CA ALA A 40 -10.95 -15.55 2.29
C ALA A 40 -11.49 -15.73 3.72
N LEU A 41 -10.59 -15.81 4.71
CA LEU A 41 -10.98 -15.98 6.11
C LEU A 41 -11.49 -14.65 6.70
N ALA A 42 -10.87 -13.54 6.35
CA ALA A 42 -11.29 -12.21 6.75
C ALA A 42 -12.66 -11.85 6.16
N ALA A 43 -12.87 -12.13 4.86
CA ALA A 43 -14.18 -11.98 4.23
C ALA A 43 -15.25 -12.83 4.92
N ARG A 44 -14.92 -14.09 5.25
CA ARG A 44 -15.82 -14.98 6.00
C ARG A 44 -16.16 -14.42 7.39
N ASN A 45 -15.19 -13.84 8.10
CA ASN A 45 -15.43 -13.20 9.39
C ASN A 45 -16.36 -11.99 9.28
N LEU A 46 -16.16 -11.14 8.27
CA LEU A 46 -17.04 -10.00 8.00
C LEU A 46 -18.47 -10.47 7.69
N LEU A 47 -18.63 -11.52 6.89
CA LEU A 47 -19.94 -12.11 6.59
C LEU A 47 -20.62 -12.67 7.85
N TYR A 48 -19.86 -13.27 8.77
CA TYR A 48 -20.41 -13.73 10.05
C TYR A 48 -20.89 -12.58 10.93
N LEU A 49 -20.08 -11.54 11.08
CA LEU A 49 -20.45 -10.34 11.84
C LEU A 49 -21.67 -9.65 11.23
N GLN A 50 -21.71 -9.50 9.91
CA GLN A 50 -22.86 -8.96 9.19
C GLN A 50 -24.13 -9.80 9.42
N SER A 51 -24.02 -11.13 9.31
CA SER A 51 -25.16 -12.03 9.53
C SER A 51 -25.67 -11.95 10.97
N GLU A 52 -24.78 -11.87 11.95
CA GLU A 52 -25.15 -11.71 13.35
C GLU A 52 -25.87 -10.37 13.58
N LEU A 53 -25.38 -9.28 12.98
CA LEU A 53 -26.03 -7.97 13.06
C LEU A 53 -27.43 -7.98 12.45
N LEU A 54 -27.64 -8.62 11.30
CA LEU A 54 -28.98 -8.76 10.70
C LEU A 54 -29.95 -9.50 11.62
N VAL A 55 -29.47 -10.53 12.34
CA VAL A 55 -30.30 -11.23 13.32
C VAL A 55 -30.65 -10.33 14.51
N LEU A 56 -29.72 -9.51 14.99
CA LEU A 56 -29.96 -8.56 16.08
C LEU A 56 -30.90 -7.43 15.66
N GLU A 57 -30.73 -6.92 14.44
CA GLU A 57 -31.60 -5.91 13.82
C GLU A 57 -33.03 -6.42 13.71
N ASN A 58 -33.22 -7.62 13.15
CA ASN A 58 -34.55 -8.24 13.09
C ASN A 58 -35.16 -8.43 14.48
N LYS A 59 -34.37 -8.82 15.50
CA LYS A 59 -34.89 -8.92 16.88
C LYS A 59 -35.35 -7.57 17.43
N LEU A 60 -34.63 -6.50 17.13
CA LEU A 60 -35.00 -5.15 17.56
C LEU A 60 -36.29 -4.72 16.87
N GLU A 61 -36.37 -4.93 15.56
CA GLU A 61 -37.57 -4.65 14.76
C GLU A 61 -38.80 -5.42 15.29
N GLN A 62 -38.65 -6.69 15.67
CA GLN A 62 -39.76 -7.44 16.28
C GLN A 62 -40.22 -6.84 17.61
N ILE A 63 -39.31 -6.33 18.44
CA ILE A 63 -39.68 -5.64 19.69
C ILE A 63 -40.45 -4.36 19.35
N ASP A 64 -39.96 -3.57 18.39
CA ASP A 64 -40.58 -2.31 18.01
C ASP A 64 -41.97 -2.51 17.38
N ILE A 65 -42.16 -3.57 16.58
CA ILE A 65 -43.47 -3.97 16.04
C ILE A 65 -44.43 -4.39 17.16
N ASN A 66 -43.95 -5.14 18.15
CA ASN A 66 -44.79 -5.59 19.27
C ASN A 66 -45.20 -4.42 20.16
N ASP A 67 -44.30 -3.48 20.40
CA ASP A 67 -44.58 -2.26 21.16
C ASP A 67 -45.57 -1.36 20.43
N ALA A 68 -45.44 -1.21 19.12
CA ALA A 68 -46.39 -0.45 18.30
C ALA A 68 -47.82 -1.02 18.31
N LYS A 69 -47.98 -2.32 18.64
CA LYS A 69 -49.28 -2.99 18.78
C LYS A 69 -49.81 -2.98 20.23
N SER A 70 -49.00 -2.57 21.19
CA SER A 70 -49.34 -2.57 22.61
C SER A 70 -50.04 -1.26 22.98
N ASP A 71 -51.18 -1.35 23.67
CA ASP A 71 -51.94 -0.18 24.15
C ASP A 71 -51.42 0.33 25.52
N ASP A 72 -50.16 0.02 25.83
CA ASP A 72 -49.53 0.27 27.13
C ASP A 72 -48.85 1.64 27.12
N MET A 73 -49.46 2.62 27.81
CA MET A 73 -49.01 4.01 27.82
C MET A 73 -47.63 4.17 28.50
N ASP A 74 -47.31 3.34 29.50
CA ASP A 74 -46.03 3.36 30.22
C ASP A 74 -44.86 2.81 29.37
N LEU A 75 -45.17 2.00 28.35
CA LEU A 75 -44.21 1.53 27.35
C LEU A 75 -43.82 2.67 26.39
N GLY A 76 -44.75 3.56 26.05
CA GLY A 76 -44.51 4.68 25.15
C GLY A 76 -43.41 5.63 25.65
N ASP A 77 -43.47 5.99 26.93
CA ASP A 77 -42.47 6.89 27.54
C ASP A 77 -41.09 6.23 27.65
N ALA A 78 -41.02 4.91 27.87
CA ALA A 78 -39.77 4.15 27.95
C ALA A 78 -39.07 3.96 26.59
N ILE A 79 -39.83 3.94 25.50
CA ILE A 79 -39.28 3.84 24.13
C ILE A 79 -38.65 5.17 23.71
N MET A 80 -39.27 6.29 24.07
CA MET A 80 -38.83 7.61 23.66
C MET A 80 -37.77 8.22 24.60
N THR A 81 -37.75 7.81 25.87
CA THR A 81 -36.92 8.43 26.91
C THR A 81 -35.92 7.43 27.48
N TRP A 82 -34.63 7.69 27.26
CA TRP A 82 -33.55 6.82 27.72
C TRP A 82 -33.53 6.68 29.25
N GLU A 83 -33.75 7.78 29.96
CA GLU A 83 -33.80 7.83 31.42
C GLU A 83 -34.90 6.92 31.98
N THR A 84 -36.07 6.90 31.33
CA THR A 84 -37.20 6.04 31.70
C THR A 84 -36.87 4.57 31.45
N LEU A 85 -36.24 4.23 30.32
CA LEU A 85 -35.77 2.87 30.03
C LEU A 85 -34.75 2.38 31.08
N GLU A 86 -33.80 3.23 31.44
CA GLU A 86 -32.77 2.90 32.44
C GLU A 86 -33.38 2.72 33.84
N GLN A 87 -34.32 3.57 34.24
CA GLN A 87 -35.05 3.40 35.49
C GLN A 87 -35.85 2.09 35.52
N GLN A 88 -36.60 1.77 34.45
CA GLN A 88 -37.36 0.53 34.36
C GLN A 88 -36.44 -0.70 34.39
N PHE A 89 -35.28 -0.63 33.74
CA PHE A 89 -34.25 -1.66 33.79
C PHE A 89 -33.75 -1.88 35.23
N ASN A 90 -33.38 -0.80 35.93
CA ASN A 90 -32.89 -0.85 37.31
C ASN A 90 -33.96 -1.32 38.29
N ASN A 91 -35.23 -1.02 38.02
CA ASN A 91 -36.38 -1.49 38.79
C ASN A 91 -36.75 -2.96 38.51
N GLY A 92 -36.03 -3.64 37.61
CA GLY A 92 -36.21 -5.06 37.33
C GLY A 92 -37.30 -5.40 36.30
N ASN A 93 -37.76 -4.43 35.51
CA ASN A 93 -38.74 -4.68 34.45
C ASN A 93 -38.13 -5.60 33.37
N GLU A 94 -38.79 -6.73 33.10
CA GLU A 94 -38.29 -7.74 32.16
C GLU A 94 -38.23 -7.25 30.71
N LYS A 95 -39.23 -6.48 30.25
CA LYS A 95 -39.23 -5.91 28.89
C LYS A 95 -38.07 -4.93 28.70
N ALA A 96 -37.85 -4.06 29.69
CA ALA A 96 -36.73 -3.13 29.69
C ALA A 96 -35.38 -3.87 29.72
N ARG A 97 -35.28 -4.99 30.45
CA ARG A 97 -34.09 -5.85 30.50
C ARG A 97 -33.77 -6.50 29.16
N VAL A 98 -34.76 -7.06 28.48
CA VAL A 98 -34.59 -7.67 27.15
C VAL A 98 -34.12 -6.62 26.13
N ARG A 99 -34.75 -5.43 26.14
CA ARG A 99 -34.37 -4.32 25.26
C ARG A 99 -32.95 -3.83 25.54
N MET A 100 -32.60 -3.58 26.81
CA MET A 100 -31.29 -3.10 27.20
C MET A 100 -30.16 -4.09 26.83
N ASP A 101 -30.37 -5.39 27.08
CA ASP A 101 -29.42 -6.43 26.70
C ASP A 101 -29.22 -6.50 25.17
N LEU A 102 -30.30 -6.34 24.40
CA LEU A 102 -30.22 -6.28 22.94
C LEU A 102 -29.44 -5.04 22.47
N ILE A 103 -29.70 -3.85 23.04
CA ILE A 103 -28.98 -2.62 22.73
C ILE A 103 -27.48 -2.76 23.01
N ILE A 104 -27.11 -3.32 24.17
CA ILE A 104 -25.71 -3.54 24.53
C ILE A 104 -25.04 -4.50 23.53
N LYS A 105 -25.70 -5.60 23.16
CA LYS A 105 -25.20 -6.55 22.17
C LYS A 105 -25.01 -5.91 20.80
N ILE A 106 -25.98 -5.13 20.33
CA ILE A 106 -25.90 -4.39 19.06
C ILE A 106 -24.71 -3.43 19.08
N ARG A 107 -24.58 -2.60 20.15
CA ARG A 107 -23.46 -1.65 20.28
C ARG A 107 -22.11 -2.34 20.22
N ALA A 108 -21.96 -3.47 20.91
CA ALA A 108 -20.72 -4.25 20.89
C ALA A 108 -20.41 -4.83 19.50
N ARG A 109 -21.41 -5.43 18.84
CA ARG A 109 -21.22 -6.08 17.52
C ARG A 109 -21.02 -5.09 16.39
N ILE A 110 -21.71 -3.96 16.41
CA ILE A 110 -21.50 -2.89 15.42
C ILE A 110 -20.06 -2.38 15.51
N LYS A 111 -19.55 -2.15 16.73
CA LYS A 111 -18.16 -1.72 16.94
C LYS A 111 -17.18 -2.74 16.36
N GLU A 112 -17.34 -4.02 16.71
CA GLU A 112 -16.47 -5.09 16.20
C GLU A 112 -16.51 -5.21 14.67
N TYR A 113 -17.70 -5.11 14.07
CA TYR A 113 -17.87 -5.12 12.62
C TYR A 113 -17.20 -3.93 11.93
N HIS A 114 -17.42 -2.71 12.43
CA HIS A 114 -16.81 -1.50 11.86
C HIS A 114 -15.29 -1.49 12.00
N GLU A 115 -14.75 -1.91 13.15
CA GLU A 115 -13.31 -2.06 13.36
C GLU A 115 -12.70 -3.10 12.41
N ALA A 116 -13.34 -4.28 12.28
CA ALA A 116 -12.89 -5.32 11.36
C ALA A 116 -12.91 -4.85 9.90
N LEU A 117 -13.94 -4.10 9.48
CA LEU A 117 -14.07 -3.57 8.12
C LEU A 117 -12.99 -2.52 7.82
N LEU A 118 -12.73 -1.63 8.78
CA LEU A 118 -11.66 -0.63 8.65
C LEU A 118 -10.29 -1.29 8.57
N LEU A 119 -10.00 -2.27 9.44
CA LEU A 119 -8.74 -3.02 9.39
C LEU A 119 -8.57 -3.76 8.06
N GLN A 120 -9.63 -4.40 7.55
CA GLN A 120 -9.58 -5.10 6.26
C GLN A 120 -9.35 -4.13 5.09
N SER A 121 -9.94 -2.92 5.15
CA SER A 121 -9.69 -1.85 4.17
C SER A 121 -8.22 -1.44 4.17
N GLU A 122 -7.61 -1.26 5.33
CA GLU A 122 -6.17 -0.93 5.43
C GLU A 122 -5.28 -2.07 4.94
N ILE A 123 -5.59 -3.33 5.28
CA ILE A 123 -4.85 -4.50 4.79
C ILE A 123 -4.93 -4.60 3.25
N THR A 124 -6.09 -4.30 2.67
CA THR A 124 -6.30 -4.34 1.21
C THR A 124 -5.48 -3.29 0.46
N LYS A 125 -5.13 -2.16 1.10
CA LYS A 125 -4.27 -1.12 0.52
C LYS A 125 -2.79 -1.52 0.46
N LEU A 126 -2.39 -2.51 1.26
CA LEU A 126 -1.00 -2.96 1.28
C LEU A 126 -0.66 -3.64 -0.05
N LYS A 127 0.59 -3.44 -0.51
CA LYS A 127 1.04 -3.92 -1.81
C LYS A 127 1.48 -5.39 -1.75
N GLN A 128 1.22 -6.10 -2.84
CA GLN A 128 1.72 -7.46 -3.03
C GLN A 128 3.26 -7.43 -3.17
N PRO A 129 3.99 -8.32 -2.50
CA PRO A 129 5.44 -8.38 -2.62
C PRO A 129 5.86 -8.82 -4.03
N SER A 130 7.06 -8.41 -4.44
CA SER A 130 7.55 -8.77 -5.77
C SER A 130 7.75 -10.30 -5.90
N LYS A 131 7.40 -10.87 -7.06
CA LYS A 131 7.60 -12.31 -7.35
C LYS A 131 9.03 -12.77 -7.13
N ARG A 132 10.01 -11.87 -7.32
CA ARG A 132 11.43 -12.12 -7.09
C ARG A 132 11.71 -12.35 -5.61
N ILE A 133 11.24 -11.45 -4.74
CA ILE A 133 11.45 -11.56 -3.28
C ILE A 133 10.74 -12.80 -2.75
N ILE A 134 9.50 -13.08 -3.20
CA ILE A 134 8.77 -14.30 -2.81
C ILE A 134 9.58 -15.54 -3.15
N LYS A 135 10.19 -15.59 -4.36
CA LYS A 135 11.03 -16.72 -4.78
C LYS A 135 12.27 -16.86 -3.89
N THR A 136 12.98 -15.77 -3.62
CA THR A 136 14.15 -15.77 -2.72
C THR A 136 13.79 -16.24 -1.32
N TYR A 137 12.68 -15.75 -0.76
CA TYR A 137 12.18 -16.17 0.54
C TYR A 137 11.84 -17.66 0.50
N ARG A 138 11.12 -18.13 -0.52
CA ARG A 138 10.77 -19.56 -0.66
C ARG A 138 12.00 -20.46 -0.76
N GLU A 139 13.03 -20.05 -1.49
CA GLU A 139 14.29 -20.80 -1.63
C GLU A 139 15.04 -20.90 -0.29
N TRP A 140 15.16 -19.80 0.44
CA TRP A 140 15.75 -19.79 1.78
C TRP A 140 14.92 -20.61 2.77
N PHE A 141 13.60 -20.44 2.75
CA PHE A 141 12.67 -21.04 3.70
C PHE A 141 12.63 -22.56 3.59
N ASN A 142 12.80 -23.11 2.39
CA ASN A 142 12.68 -24.54 2.13
C ASN A 142 14.01 -25.32 2.15
N ASN A 143 15.16 -24.65 2.23
CA ASN A 143 16.47 -25.29 2.07
C ASN A 143 17.25 -25.40 3.41
N PRO A 144 17.66 -26.59 3.88
CA PRO A 144 17.48 -27.93 3.29
C PRO A 144 16.10 -28.56 3.56
N ARG A 145 15.34 -28.00 4.50
CA ARG A 145 13.94 -28.37 4.80
C ARG A 145 13.18 -27.10 5.21
N PRO A 146 11.85 -27.07 5.12
CA PRO A 146 11.04 -25.96 5.60
C PRO A 146 11.41 -25.55 7.03
N VAL A 147 11.71 -24.26 7.23
CA VAL A 147 12.08 -23.71 8.55
C VAL A 147 10.93 -23.83 9.55
N LEU A 148 9.68 -23.73 9.09
CA LEU A 148 8.49 -23.97 9.89
C LEU A 148 7.79 -25.28 9.47
N GLY A 149 7.20 -25.96 10.45
CA GLY A 149 6.42 -27.19 10.24
C GLY A 149 4.91 -26.95 10.10
N GLY A 150 4.16 -28.05 10.02
CA GLY A 150 2.69 -28.02 9.98
C GLY A 150 2.13 -27.31 8.75
N LEU A 151 1.03 -26.56 8.93
CA LEU A 151 0.42 -25.73 7.89
C LEU A 151 1.25 -24.49 7.55
N SER A 152 2.11 -24.05 8.46
CA SER A 152 3.02 -22.92 8.23
C SER A 152 4.15 -23.24 7.26
N LYS A 153 4.34 -24.51 6.86
CA LYS A 153 5.36 -24.87 5.86
C LYS A 153 5.01 -24.39 4.44
N THR A 154 3.72 -24.21 4.16
CA THR A 154 3.18 -23.87 2.83
C THR A 154 2.62 -22.45 2.77
N PHE A 155 2.89 -21.61 3.79
CA PHE A 155 2.28 -20.28 3.85
C PHE A 155 2.67 -19.35 2.69
N LEU A 156 3.82 -19.61 2.05
CA LEU A 156 4.33 -18.87 0.89
C LEU A 156 3.78 -19.39 -0.44
N ASP A 157 2.99 -20.46 -0.45
CA ASP A 157 2.57 -21.13 -1.69
C ASP A 157 1.49 -20.35 -2.45
N ASP A 158 0.56 -19.75 -1.72
CA ASP A 158 -0.49 -18.88 -2.26
C ASP A 158 0.07 -17.47 -2.46
N SER A 159 0.40 -17.09 -3.70
CA SER A 159 0.97 -15.78 -3.98
C SER A 159 -0.02 -14.63 -3.82
N ASP A 160 -1.31 -14.90 -4.03
CA ASP A 160 -2.34 -13.85 -4.12
C ASP A 160 -2.79 -13.42 -2.72
N ASP A 161 -2.65 -14.30 -1.73
CA ASP A 161 -2.90 -14.03 -0.32
C ASP A 161 -1.69 -13.44 0.43
N LEU A 162 -0.58 -13.09 -0.24
CA LEU A 162 0.61 -12.50 0.39
C LEU A 162 0.64 -10.97 0.34
N VAL A 163 1.19 -10.38 1.39
CA VAL A 163 1.36 -8.94 1.54
C VAL A 163 2.72 -8.59 2.14
N GLY A 164 3.32 -7.50 1.66
CA GLY A 164 4.51 -6.91 2.25
C GLY A 164 4.16 -5.76 3.18
N LEU A 165 4.65 -5.77 4.43
CA LEU A 165 4.43 -4.66 5.38
C LEU A 165 5.17 -3.38 5.00
N HIS A 166 6.22 -3.49 4.19
CA HIS A 166 6.94 -2.35 3.65
C HIS A 166 7.05 -2.54 2.14
N SER A 167 6.24 -1.80 1.39
CA SER A 167 6.55 -1.54 0.00
C SER A 167 7.19 -0.17 -0.02
N LEU A 168 8.48 -0.11 -0.32
CA LEU A 168 9.08 1.15 -0.77
C LEU A 168 8.16 1.70 -1.88
N GLU A 169 7.87 2.99 -1.83
CA GLU A 169 7.28 3.71 -2.97
C GLU A 169 8.33 3.77 -4.07
N THR A 170 8.63 2.62 -4.67
CA THR A 170 9.48 2.55 -5.85
C THR A 170 8.69 3.10 -7.01
N ASP A 171 9.19 4.20 -7.58
CA ASP A 171 8.70 4.75 -8.83
C ASP A 171 8.69 3.70 -9.96
N TYR A 172 7.79 3.86 -10.93
CA TYR A 172 7.64 2.94 -12.07
C TYR A 172 8.98 2.66 -12.79
N LEU A 173 9.85 3.68 -12.88
CA LEU A 173 11.18 3.53 -13.46
C LEU A 173 12.09 2.61 -12.63
N SER A 174 11.99 2.69 -11.31
CA SER A 174 12.75 1.82 -10.39
C SER A 174 12.32 0.37 -10.53
N ILE A 175 11.03 0.10 -10.75
CA ILE A 175 10.51 -1.24 -11.04
C ILE A 175 11.02 -1.74 -12.40
N PHE A 176 10.98 -0.88 -13.42
CA PHE A 176 11.43 -1.21 -14.78
C PHE A 176 12.93 -1.50 -14.84
N LEU A 177 13.76 -0.65 -14.22
CA LEU A 177 15.21 -0.85 -14.14
C LEU A 177 15.56 -2.10 -13.36
N ARG A 178 14.90 -2.37 -12.22
CA ARG A 178 15.07 -3.63 -11.47
C ARG A 178 14.71 -4.87 -12.30
N ARG A 179 13.81 -4.76 -13.29
CA ARG A 179 13.38 -5.87 -14.15
C ARG A 179 14.40 -6.20 -15.25
N TYR A 180 15.05 -5.20 -15.82
CA TYR A 180 15.92 -5.33 -17.00
C TYR A 180 17.42 -5.21 -16.70
N TRP A 181 17.81 -4.97 -15.44
CA TRP A 181 19.21 -4.83 -15.07
C TRP A 181 20.01 -6.13 -15.32
N PRO A 182 21.05 -6.12 -16.18
CA PRO A 182 21.78 -7.32 -16.61
C PRO A 182 22.83 -7.80 -15.60
N PHE A 183 23.10 -7.02 -14.55
CA PHE A 183 24.08 -7.41 -13.54
C PHE A 183 23.45 -8.40 -12.57
N LYS A 184 23.80 -9.69 -12.74
CA LYS A 184 23.56 -10.74 -11.74
C LYS A 184 24.16 -10.28 -10.41
N GLU A 185 23.31 -10.19 -9.41
CA GLU A 185 23.69 -9.92 -8.03
C GLU A 185 24.61 -11.01 -7.48
N GLU A 186 25.68 -10.56 -6.84
CA GLU A 186 26.42 -11.38 -5.91
C GLU A 186 25.58 -11.57 -4.65
N ILE A 187 25.04 -12.78 -4.50
CA ILE A 187 24.70 -13.33 -3.20
C ILE A 187 26.02 -13.37 -2.42
N SER A 188 26.32 -12.33 -1.65
CA SER A 188 27.45 -12.38 -0.73
C SER A 188 27.21 -13.52 0.27
N MET A 189 27.98 -14.60 0.10
CA MET A 189 27.91 -15.79 0.93
C MET A 189 28.60 -15.52 2.26
N ASP A 190 27.87 -14.98 3.23
CA ASP A 190 28.32 -15.00 4.63
C ASP A 190 27.94 -16.35 5.25
N SER A 191 28.96 -17.13 5.61
CA SER A 191 28.96 -18.58 5.92
C SER A 191 28.09 -19.01 7.12
N ARG A 192 27.30 -18.10 7.73
CA ARG A 192 26.44 -18.43 8.89
C ARG A 192 24.97 -18.08 8.74
N TYR A 193 24.60 -17.14 7.88
CA TYR A 193 23.21 -16.75 7.66
C TYR A 193 23.05 -16.28 6.22
N ASN A 194 22.42 -17.10 5.38
CA ASN A 194 22.08 -16.81 3.98
C ASN A 194 21.12 -15.61 3.89
N VAL A 195 21.65 -14.39 3.98
CA VAL A 195 20.94 -13.15 3.69
C VAL A 195 21.69 -12.49 2.54
N GLY A 196 21.12 -12.57 1.35
CA GLY A 196 21.62 -11.81 0.20
C GLY A 196 21.50 -10.32 0.53
N ARG A 197 22.64 -9.65 0.76
CA ARG A 197 22.69 -8.19 0.86
C ARG A 197 22.47 -7.59 -0.52
N TYR A 198 21.30 -6.99 -0.75
CA TYR A 198 21.07 -6.14 -1.91
C TYR A 198 21.74 -4.78 -1.64
N HIS A 199 22.72 -4.37 -2.46
CA HIS A 199 23.27 -3.02 -2.41
C HIS A 199 22.34 -2.06 -3.19
N GLU A 200 21.25 -1.65 -2.54
CA GLU A 200 20.21 -0.80 -3.14
C GLU A 200 20.67 0.63 -3.46
N LYS A 201 21.76 1.10 -2.83
CA LYS A 201 22.34 2.42 -3.11
C LYS A 201 22.68 2.60 -4.59
N SER A 202 23.13 1.55 -5.28
CA SER A 202 23.50 1.63 -6.69
C SER A 202 22.28 1.68 -7.61
N ILE A 203 21.19 1.01 -7.26
CA ILE A 203 19.95 0.98 -8.06
C ILE A 203 19.18 2.30 -7.89
N SER A 204 19.03 2.78 -6.65
CA SER A 204 18.43 4.09 -6.37
C SER A 204 19.27 5.24 -6.94
N ALA A 205 20.61 5.15 -6.91
CA ALA A 205 21.45 6.13 -7.57
C ALA A 205 21.32 6.08 -9.10
N ALA A 206 21.27 4.89 -9.71
CA ALA A 206 21.11 4.75 -11.16
C ALA A 206 19.74 5.29 -11.62
N THR A 207 18.66 5.00 -10.91
CA THR A 207 17.33 5.54 -11.21
C THR A 207 17.31 7.06 -11.07
N ALA A 208 17.91 7.61 -10.02
CA ALA A 208 18.04 9.05 -9.83
C ALA A 208 18.85 9.71 -10.96
N ILE A 209 20.00 9.14 -11.35
CA ILE A 209 20.84 9.67 -12.42
C ILE A 209 20.07 9.66 -13.76
N ILE A 210 19.42 8.55 -14.11
CA ILE A 210 18.63 8.45 -15.34
C ILE A 210 17.49 9.47 -15.34
N THR A 211 16.80 9.63 -14.22
CA THR A 211 15.73 10.63 -14.07
C THR A 211 16.25 12.05 -14.25
N ILE A 212 17.40 12.39 -13.65
CA ILE A 212 18.04 13.69 -13.80
C ILE A 212 18.44 13.94 -15.26
N LEU A 213 19.00 12.94 -15.95
CA LEU A 213 19.42 13.07 -17.36
C LEU A 213 18.22 13.29 -18.29
N ILE A 214 17.14 12.54 -18.11
CA ILE A 214 15.91 12.70 -18.91
C ILE A 214 15.27 14.06 -18.62
N ALA A 215 15.22 14.49 -17.37
CA ALA A 215 14.70 15.80 -16.99
C ALA A 215 15.53 16.93 -17.62
N ALA A 216 16.86 16.83 -17.57
CA ALA A 216 17.75 17.80 -18.19
C ALA A 216 17.54 17.88 -19.72
N PHE A 217 17.43 16.73 -20.39
CA PHE A 217 17.13 16.66 -21.82
C PHE A 217 15.77 17.28 -22.14
N LEU A 218 14.74 16.99 -21.35
CA LEU A 218 13.40 17.54 -21.54
C LEU A 218 13.31 19.05 -21.28
N LEU A 219 14.14 19.60 -20.39
CA LEU A 219 14.15 21.04 -20.12
C LEU A 219 14.97 21.82 -21.17
N VAL A 220 16.14 21.29 -21.57
CA VAL A 220 17.09 22.01 -22.45
C VAL A 220 16.87 21.69 -23.92
N GLY A 221 16.46 20.46 -24.24
CA GLY A 221 16.23 19.97 -25.60
C GLY A 221 15.23 20.78 -26.43
N PRO A 222 14.05 21.16 -25.90
CA PRO A 222 13.10 21.98 -26.65
C PRO A 222 13.62 23.39 -26.88
N ILE A 223 14.29 24.00 -25.89
CA ILE A 223 14.82 25.37 -26.01
C ILE A 223 15.87 25.41 -27.13
N THR A 224 16.77 24.44 -27.15
CA THR A 224 17.80 24.33 -28.20
C THR A 224 17.20 23.94 -29.54
N GLY A 225 16.27 22.98 -29.60
CA GLY A 225 15.60 22.56 -30.82
C GLY A 225 14.79 23.68 -31.48
N LEU A 226 14.01 24.42 -30.69
CA LEU A 226 13.21 25.55 -31.15
C LEU A 226 14.06 26.75 -31.60
N TYR A 227 15.31 26.86 -31.16
CA TYR A 227 16.24 27.90 -31.61
C TYR A 227 16.66 27.69 -33.08
N PHE A 228 16.90 26.44 -33.49
CA PHE A 228 17.39 26.15 -34.85
C PHE A 228 16.29 26.01 -35.90
N VAL A 229 15.02 25.88 -35.49
CA VAL A 229 13.90 25.71 -36.42
C VAL A 229 13.37 27.07 -36.86
N VAL A 230 13.42 27.33 -38.16
CA VAL A 230 12.95 28.59 -38.76
C VAL A 230 11.44 28.56 -39.04
N ASN A 231 10.89 27.42 -39.46
CA ASN A 231 9.49 27.28 -39.88
C ASN A 231 8.52 27.26 -38.68
N ASP A 232 7.55 28.17 -38.68
CA ASP A 232 6.58 28.33 -37.59
C ASP A 232 5.65 27.12 -37.39
N ALA A 233 5.25 26.44 -38.47
CA ALA A 233 4.48 25.20 -38.36
C ALA A 233 5.31 24.08 -37.70
N ALA A 234 6.61 24.03 -37.98
CA ALA A 234 7.52 23.07 -37.37
C ALA A 234 7.81 23.40 -35.89
N LYS A 235 7.87 24.68 -35.51
CA LYS A 235 7.96 25.10 -34.10
C LYS A 235 6.75 24.64 -33.29
N LEU A 236 5.54 24.85 -33.82
CA LEU A 236 4.29 24.40 -33.17
C LEU A 236 4.22 22.87 -33.03
N GLY A 237 4.61 22.13 -34.08
CA GLY A 237 4.69 20.67 -34.02
C GLY A 237 5.70 20.17 -32.98
N MET A 238 6.87 20.80 -32.90
CA MET A 238 7.91 20.46 -31.93
C MET A 238 7.47 20.77 -30.48
N LEU A 239 6.78 21.89 -30.25
CA LEU A 239 6.20 22.23 -28.95
C LEU A 239 5.19 21.16 -28.48
N ALA A 240 4.27 20.75 -29.36
CA ALA A 240 3.31 19.70 -29.05
C ALA A 240 4.02 18.37 -28.74
N ALA A 241 5.04 18.01 -29.53
CA ALA A 241 5.81 16.78 -29.34
C ALA A 241 6.57 16.76 -28.00
N PHE A 242 7.31 17.82 -27.66
CA PHE A 242 8.05 17.88 -26.38
C PHE A 242 7.12 17.95 -25.18
N THR A 243 5.99 18.65 -25.29
CA THR A 243 4.97 18.69 -24.22
C THR A 243 4.38 17.31 -23.97
N ALA A 244 4.06 16.56 -25.02
CA ALA A 244 3.59 15.17 -24.91
C ALA A 244 4.67 14.25 -24.33
N LEU A 245 5.93 14.40 -24.78
CA LEU A 245 7.06 13.61 -24.27
C LEU A 245 7.33 13.88 -22.79
N PHE A 246 7.22 15.14 -22.35
CA PHE A 246 7.30 15.51 -20.94
C PHE A 246 6.18 14.87 -20.11
N ALA A 247 4.93 14.98 -20.55
CA ALA A 247 3.79 14.38 -19.86
C ALA A 247 3.94 12.84 -19.74
N LEU A 248 4.38 12.19 -20.82
CA LEU A 248 4.68 10.76 -20.83
C LEU A 248 5.85 10.41 -19.89
N SER A 249 6.92 11.19 -19.88
CA SER A 249 8.07 10.98 -19.00
C SER A 249 7.66 11.07 -17.53
N VAL A 250 6.95 12.13 -17.12
CA VAL A 250 6.48 12.27 -15.73
C VAL A 250 5.56 11.11 -15.36
N GLY A 251 4.57 10.78 -16.21
CA GLY A 251 3.63 9.70 -15.94
C GLY A 251 4.26 8.29 -15.89
N LEU A 252 5.33 8.05 -16.64
CA LEU A 252 6.03 6.76 -16.67
C LEU A 252 7.17 6.66 -15.67
N MET A 253 7.71 7.78 -15.20
CA MET A 253 8.90 7.80 -14.36
C MET A 253 8.60 8.09 -12.89
N THR A 254 7.48 8.74 -12.56
CA THR A 254 7.15 9.13 -11.19
C THR A 254 5.79 8.59 -10.76
N ASN A 255 5.54 8.55 -9.45
CA ASN A 255 4.22 8.25 -8.89
C ASN A 255 3.27 9.48 -8.86
N ALA A 256 3.45 10.44 -9.76
CA ALA A 256 2.65 11.67 -9.79
C ALA A 256 1.16 11.37 -10.02
N LYS A 257 0.30 12.05 -9.25
CA LYS A 257 -1.15 11.97 -9.44
C LYS A 257 -1.54 12.59 -10.79
N ARG A 258 -2.68 12.18 -11.36
CA ARG A 258 -3.18 12.74 -12.63
C ARG A 258 -3.21 14.27 -12.61
N ALA A 259 -3.69 14.88 -11.52
CA ALA A 259 -3.73 16.32 -11.36
C ALA A 259 -2.33 16.98 -11.36
N GLU A 260 -1.34 16.34 -10.74
CA GLU A 260 0.05 16.80 -10.72
C GLU A 260 0.67 16.74 -12.12
N ILE A 261 0.41 15.66 -12.87
CA ILE A 261 0.86 15.54 -14.27
C ILE A 261 0.27 16.66 -15.13
N PHE A 262 -1.02 16.94 -15.01
CA PHE A 262 -1.67 18.04 -15.75
C PHE A 262 -1.08 19.40 -15.37
N ALA A 263 -0.89 19.67 -14.08
CA ALA A 263 -0.32 20.93 -13.59
C ALA A 263 1.12 21.13 -14.08
N SER A 264 1.99 20.11 -13.94
CA SER A 264 3.37 20.17 -14.42
C SER A 264 3.45 20.32 -15.93
N THR A 265 2.58 19.62 -16.68
CA THR A 265 2.54 19.72 -18.16
C THR A 265 2.08 21.10 -18.61
N ALA A 266 1.07 21.68 -17.95
CA ALA A 266 0.60 23.03 -18.25
C ALA A 266 1.68 24.08 -17.97
N ALA A 267 2.39 23.97 -16.85
CA ALA A 267 3.51 24.85 -16.51
C ALA A 267 4.64 24.75 -17.54
N TYR A 268 5.02 23.53 -17.92
CA TYR A 268 6.04 23.29 -18.94
C TYR A 268 5.63 23.84 -20.31
N ALA A 269 4.39 23.59 -20.74
CA ALA A 269 3.85 24.11 -21.99
C ALA A 269 3.86 25.66 -22.00
N ALA A 270 3.49 26.31 -20.89
CA ALA A 270 3.52 27.76 -20.78
C ALA A 270 4.93 28.33 -21.01
N VAL A 271 5.97 27.70 -20.44
CA VAL A 271 7.36 28.12 -20.66
C VAL A 271 7.77 27.99 -22.12
N LEU A 272 7.40 26.88 -22.79
CA LEU A 272 7.69 26.68 -24.21
C LEU A 272 6.96 27.70 -25.10
N VAL A 273 5.69 27.97 -24.81
CA VAL A 273 4.89 28.95 -25.57
C VAL A 273 5.52 30.34 -25.49
N VAL A 274 5.94 30.79 -24.30
CA VAL A 274 6.60 32.08 -24.12
C VAL A 274 7.87 32.19 -24.97
N PHE A 275 8.69 31.13 -25.00
CA PHE A 275 9.90 31.06 -25.82
C PHE A 275 9.58 31.15 -27.33
N VAL A 276 8.56 30.43 -27.79
CA VAL A 276 8.14 30.46 -29.20
C VAL A 276 7.59 31.83 -29.59
N SER A 277 6.75 32.43 -28.75
CA SER A 277 6.20 33.77 -28.99
C SER A 277 7.29 34.84 -29.07
N GLY A 278 8.31 34.77 -28.22
CA GLY A 278 9.46 35.69 -28.27
C GLY A 278 10.25 35.57 -29.59
N ASN A 279 10.54 34.35 -30.02
CA ASN A 279 11.30 34.11 -31.25
C ASN A 279 10.55 34.52 -32.52
N ILE A 280 9.23 34.24 -32.61
CA ILE A 280 8.40 34.64 -33.75
C ILE A 280 8.33 36.18 -33.86
N SER A 281 8.21 36.87 -32.72
CA SER A 281 8.14 38.33 -32.68
C SER A 281 9.43 38.99 -33.21
N ASN A 282 10.59 38.41 -32.88
CA ASN A 282 11.88 38.90 -33.34
C ASN A 282 12.10 38.66 -34.84
N SER A 283 11.66 37.53 -35.41
CA SER A 283 11.82 37.25 -36.85
C SER A 283 11.03 38.22 -37.75
N THR A 284 9.91 38.76 -37.28
CA THR A 284 9.06 39.68 -38.06
C THR A 284 9.61 41.11 -38.10
N THR A 285 10.61 41.44 -37.28
CA THR A 285 11.15 42.82 -37.14
C THR A 285 12.43 43.08 -37.93
N LEU A 286 13.00 42.10 -38.64
CA LEU A 286 14.12 42.33 -39.55
C LEU A 286 13.59 42.88 -40.90
N PRO A 287 13.92 44.13 -41.28
CA PRO A 287 13.54 44.66 -42.58
C PRO A 287 14.34 43.94 -43.68
N ALA A 288 13.65 43.53 -44.74
CA ALA A 288 14.30 43.06 -45.96
C ALA A 288 15.16 44.19 -46.55
N THR A 289 16.48 43.99 -46.58
CA THR A 289 17.41 44.79 -47.40
C THR A 289 17.91 43.96 -48.56
#